data_AF-A0A965U227-F1
#
_entry.id   AF-A0A965U227-F1
#
_cell.length_a   1.000
_cell.length_b   1.000
_cell.length_c   1.000
_cell.angle_alpha   90.00
_cell.angle_beta   90.00
_cell.angle_gamma   90.00
#
_symmetry.space_group_name_H-M   'P 1'
#
loop_
_entity.id
_entity.type
_entity.pdbx_description
1 polymer ?
#
loop_
_entity_poly.entity_id
_entity_poly.type
_entity_poly.pdbx_seq_one_letter_code
_entity_poly.pdbx_strand_id
1 'polypeptide(L)'
;MPADVYEVVAQAARYWFLLLMGIIALRSYRWFSRDRKQRKKRLRLLPDAGYVGEMVVLHGSAELPEGSVLPLPREGVLGNLRQNDLYVPVEGVHKRHLWFCFEEDDGLRIEPYFGMHATVDGVELVGRHGHAFLHHGSRLSVGDCELRMRLFAGFEGETVAQAYVDDEPADVKMAQETCDPSETDALRQQLHMQQLYMQQMAQRQALMERQLQQQGAPQGPEADAEMGPNEESWPYVPYPHHDQVNFENSGYTYPEYV
;
A
#
# COMPACT_ATOMS: atom_id res chain seq x y z
N MET A 1 -23.70 46.05 36.67
CA MET A 1 -22.76 45.05 37.21
C MET A 1 -21.36 45.63 37.10
N PRO A 2 -20.53 45.60 38.16
CA PRO A 2 -19.24 46.27 38.18
C PRO A 2 -18.28 45.65 37.16
N ALA A 3 -17.51 46.50 36.45
CA ALA A 3 -16.59 46.12 35.37
C ALA A 3 -15.57 45.06 35.82
N ASP A 4 -15.15 45.12 37.09
CA ASP A 4 -14.23 44.19 37.73
C ASP A 4 -14.70 42.73 37.64
N VAL A 5 -16.02 42.49 37.70
CA VAL A 5 -16.57 41.13 37.60
C VAL A 5 -16.36 40.58 36.18
N TYR A 6 -16.51 41.42 35.16
CA TYR A 6 -16.29 41.01 33.77
C TYR A 6 -14.80 40.77 33.48
N GLU A 7 -13.91 41.54 34.09
CA GLU A 7 -12.46 41.37 33.92
C GLU A 7 -11.98 40.04 34.53
N VAL A 8 -12.43 39.71 35.75
CA VAL A 8 -12.12 38.42 36.39
C VAL A 8 -12.70 37.26 35.60
N VAL A 9 -13.93 37.39 35.09
CA VAL A 9 -14.56 36.35 34.26
C VAL A 9 -13.81 36.16 32.93
N ALA A 10 -13.36 37.24 32.29
CA ALA A 10 -12.59 37.17 31.04
C ALA A 10 -11.22 36.51 31.26
N GLN A 11 -10.54 36.82 32.37
CA GLN A 11 -9.28 36.18 32.73
C GLN A 11 -9.49 34.68 33.03
N ALA A 12 -10.51 34.33 33.80
CA ALA A 12 -10.86 32.94 34.09
C ALA A 12 -11.16 32.15 32.80
N ALA A 13 -11.93 32.73 31.88
CA ALA A 13 -12.27 32.11 30.60
C ALA A 13 -11.02 31.83 29.74
N ARG A 14 -10.04 32.75 29.71
CA ARG A 14 -8.79 32.56 28.95
C ARG A 14 -8.00 31.34 29.44
N TYR A 15 -7.82 31.20 30.75
CA TYR A 15 -7.13 30.05 31.32
C TYR A 15 -7.94 28.76 31.13
N TRP A 16 -9.27 28.85 31.18
CA TRP A 16 -10.16 27.73 30.92
C TRP A 16 -10.01 27.19 29.49
N PHE A 17 -9.97 28.07 28.48
CA PHE A 17 -9.76 27.66 27.09
C PHE A 17 -8.39 27.03 26.85
N LEU A 18 -7.33 27.58 27.45
CA LEU A 18 -5.99 26.99 27.36
C LEU A 18 -5.94 25.59 27.98
N LEU A 19 -6.59 25.41 29.12
CA LEU A 19 -6.70 24.12 29.79
C LEU A 19 -7.48 23.11 28.93
N LEU A 20 -8.59 23.51 28.32
CA LEU A 20 -9.35 22.68 27.38
C LEU A 20 -8.52 22.30 26.16
N MET A 21 -7.76 23.23 25.58
CA MET A 21 -6.86 22.98 24.45
C MET A 21 -5.81 21.92 24.81
N GLY A 22 -5.18 22.06 25.98
CA GLY A 22 -4.21 21.09 26.49
C GLY A 22 -4.82 19.70 26.69
N ILE A 23 -6.03 19.60 27.25
CA ILE A 23 -6.73 18.32 27.46
C ILE A 23 -7.06 17.66 26.12
N ILE A 24 -7.54 18.41 25.13
CA ILE A 24 -7.86 17.88 23.79
C ILE A 24 -6.59 17.37 23.11
N ALA A 25 -5.49 18.14 23.16
CA ALA A 25 -4.21 17.74 22.60
C ALA A 25 -3.67 16.47 23.30
N LEU A 26 -3.72 16.40 24.63
CA LEU A 26 -3.33 15.22 25.40
C LEU A 26 -4.20 14.01 25.06
N ARG A 27 -5.51 14.18 24.91
CA ARG A 27 -6.44 13.11 24.56
C ARG A 27 -6.17 12.59 23.15
N SER A 28 -5.99 13.49 22.19
CA SER A 28 -5.61 13.17 20.82
C SER A 28 -4.28 12.42 20.78
N TYR A 29 -3.26 12.93 21.48
CA TYR A 29 -1.94 12.32 21.55
C TYR A 29 -1.97 10.92 22.21
N ARG A 30 -2.74 10.77 23.30
CA ARG A 30 -2.91 9.46 23.96
C ARG A 30 -3.65 8.48 23.07
N TRP A 31 -4.65 8.94 22.31
CA TRP A 31 -5.39 8.10 21.38
C TRP A 31 -4.50 7.65 20.22
N PHE A 32 -3.79 8.58 19.59
CA PHE A 32 -2.84 8.31 18.52
C PHE A 32 -1.71 7.34 18.96
N SER A 33 -1.22 7.50 20.19
CA SER A 33 -0.22 6.58 20.77
C SER A 33 -0.78 5.18 21.03
N ARG A 34 -2.08 5.06 21.37
CA ARG A 34 -2.74 3.76 21.54
C ARG A 34 -3.03 3.10 20.20
N ASP A 35 -3.41 3.88 19.20
CA ASP A 35 -3.75 3.39 17.86
C ASP A 35 -2.53 2.78 17.16
N ARG A 36 -1.35 3.42 17.26
CA ARG A 36 -0.06 2.83 16.81
C ARG A 36 0.22 1.46 17.44
N LYS A 37 -0.14 1.27 18.71
CA LYS A 37 0.02 -0.02 19.40
C LYS A 37 -1.04 -1.03 18.97
N GLN A 38 -2.25 -0.59 18.60
CA GLN A 38 -3.29 -1.47 18.11
C GLN A 38 -3.04 -1.92 16.67
N ARG A 39 -2.49 -1.08 15.79
CA ARG A 39 -2.07 -1.49 14.43
C ARG A 39 -1.09 -2.67 14.49
N LYS A 40 -0.07 -2.58 15.34
CA LYS A 40 0.89 -3.67 15.59
C LYS A 40 0.25 -4.93 16.16
N LYS A 41 -0.82 -4.80 16.96
CA LYS A 41 -1.55 -5.94 17.52
C LYS A 41 -2.51 -6.58 16.53
N ARG A 42 -3.16 -5.78 15.68
CA ARG A 42 -4.06 -6.26 14.61
C ARG A 42 -3.28 -7.05 13.57
N LEU A 43 -2.09 -6.59 13.19
CA LEU A 43 -1.19 -7.33 12.30
C LEU A 43 -0.70 -8.65 12.91
N ARG A 44 -0.59 -8.75 14.25
CA ARG A 44 -0.22 -9.99 14.96
C ARG A 44 -1.37 -11.00 15.12
N LEU A 45 -2.62 -10.60 14.85
CA LEU A 45 -3.80 -11.44 15.05
C LEU A 45 -4.23 -12.19 13.77
N LEU A 46 -3.57 -11.95 12.64
CA LEU A 46 -3.75 -12.79 11.45
C LEU A 46 -2.60 -13.80 11.39
N PRO A 47 -2.88 -15.11 11.60
CA PRO A 47 -1.85 -16.14 11.73
C PRO A 47 -0.97 -16.32 10.48
N ASP A 48 -1.44 -15.91 9.30
CA ASP A 48 -0.68 -15.97 8.04
C ASP A 48 -0.50 -14.61 7.32
N ALA A 49 -1.04 -13.50 7.85
CA ALA A 49 -1.02 -12.20 7.15
C ALA A 49 0.04 -11.20 7.66
N GLY A 50 0.94 -11.65 8.55
CA GLY A 50 2.00 -10.84 9.12
C GLY A 50 3.34 -10.97 8.40
N TYR A 51 3.57 -12.08 7.70
CA TYR A 51 4.82 -12.43 7.04
C TYR A 51 4.63 -12.44 5.52
N VAL A 52 5.55 -11.80 4.83
CA VAL A 52 5.50 -11.64 3.37
C VAL A 52 6.42 -12.65 2.68
N GLY A 53 7.43 -13.11 3.40
CA GLY A 53 8.43 -14.02 2.87
C GLY A 53 9.35 -14.55 3.96
N GLU A 54 10.51 -14.99 3.50
CA GLU A 54 11.62 -15.48 4.29
C GLU A 54 12.92 -14.83 3.81
N MET A 55 13.84 -14.57 4.72
CA MET A 55 15.23 -14.28 4.40
C MET A 55 16.04 -15.55 4.64
N VAL A 56 16.62 -16.09 3.58
CA VAL A 56 17.54 -17.23 3.63
C VAL A 56 18.94 -16.69 3.86
N VAL A 57 19.59 -17.13 4.92
CA VAL A 57 20.96 -16.73 5.24
C VAL A 57 21.91 -17.46 4.30
N LEU A 58 22.61 -16.74 3.43
CA LEU A 58 23.65 -17.30 2.57
C LEU A 58 24.99 -17.34 3.32
N HIS A 59 25.33 -16.21 3.95
CA HIS A 59 26.52 -16.09 4.79
C HIS A 59 26.14 -15.47 6.13
N GLY A 60 26.59 -16.07 7.24
CA GLY A 60 26.15 -15.71 8.58
C GLY A 60 27.23 -15.89 9.64
N SER A 61 26.82 -15.96 10.91
CA SER A 61 27.73 -16.12 12.07
C SER A 61 27.49 -17.43 12.82
N ALA A 62 28.28 -17.70 13.85
CA ALA A 62 28.09 -18.88 14.71
C ALA A 62 26.70 -18.95 15.36
N GLU A 63 26.06 -17.80 15.63
CA GLU A 63 24.69 -17.73 16.17
C GLU A 63 23.60 -17.82 15.09
N LEU A 64 23.93 -17.45 13.84
CA LEU A 64 23.01 -17.47 12.71
C LEU A 64 23.63 -18.30 11.56
N PRO A 65 23.46 -19.63 11.58
CA PRO A 65 24.13 -20.52 10.64
C PRO A 65 23.63 -20.29 9.21
N GLU A 66 24.50 -20.57 8.25
CA GLU A 66 24.18 -20.54 6.83
C GLU A 66 23.05 -21.54 6.52
N GLY A 67 22.15 -21.15 5.63
CA GLY A 67 20.94 -21.88 5.29
C GLY A 67 19.79 -21.74 6.30
N SER A 68 19.99 -21.00 7.40
CA SER A 68 18.87 -20.67 8.29
C SER A 68 17.88 -19.73 7.61
N VAL A 69 16.61 -19.87 8.01
CA VAL A 69 15.49 -19.17 7.39
C VAL A 69 14.86 -18.27 8.44
N LEU A 70 14.87 -16.97 8.17
CA LEU A 70 14.29 -15.95 9.04
C LEU A 70 12.95 -15.51 8.46
N PRO A 71 11.83 -15.60 9.20
CA PRO A 71 10.55 -15.15 8.70
C PRO A 71 10.55 -13.62 8.54
N LEU A 72 10.17 -13.14 7.37
CA LEU A 72 10.21 -11.72 7.01
C LEU A 72 8.82 -11.09 7.24
N PRO A 73 8.66 -10.25 8.27
CA PRO A 73 7.39 -9.57 8.51
C PRO A 73 7.13 -8.47 7.49
N ARG A 74 5.89 -7.97 7.41
CA ARG A 74 5.51 -6.89 6.49
C ARG A 74 6.24 -5.57 6.75
N GLU A 75 6.50 -5.24 8.02
CA GLU A 75 7.26 -4.04 8.39
C GLU A 75 8.13 -4.38 9.60
N GLY A 76 9.30 -3.77 9.70
CA GLY A 76 10.16 -4.03 10.84
C GLY A 76 11.53 -3.38 10.78
N VAL A 77 12.33 -3.70 11.79
CA VAL A 77 13.74 -3.28 11.87
C VAL A 77 14.63 -4.51 11.84
N LEU A 78 15.71 -4.43 11.08
CA LEU A 78 16.79 -5.41 11.06
C LEU A 78 17.98 -4.90 11.88
N GLY A 79 18.53 -5.76 12.74
CA GLY A 79 19.78 -5.47 13.44
C GLY A 79 20.17 -6.54 14.46
N ASN A 80 21.18 -6.24 15.27
CA ASN A 80 21.78 -7.18 16.24
C ASN A 80 21.07 -7.19 17.61
N LEU A 81 19.83 -6.70 17.73
CA LEU A 81 19.07 -6.82 18.98
C LEU A 81 17.99 -7.89 18.83
N ARG A 82 17.88 -8.79 19.81
CA ARG A 82 16.83 -9.83 19.86
C ARG A 82 15.40 -9.27 19.93
N GLN A 83 15.26 -7.98 20.26
CA GLN A 83 13.97 -7.27 20.27
C GLN A 83 13.58 -6.72 18.89
N ASN A 84 14.50 -6.72 17.92
CA ASN A 84 14.19 -6.33 16.56
C ASN A 84 13.37 -7.41 15.86
N ASP A 85 12.67 -7.01 14.81
CA ASP A 85 11.81 -7.93 14.06
C ASP A 85 12.65 -8.94 13.26
N LEU A 86 13.81 -8.50 12.72
CA LEU A 86 14.86 -9.38 12.19
C LEU A 86 16.11 -9.26 13.04
N TYR A 87 16.45 -10.38 13.70
CA TYR A 87 17.65 -10.50 14.51
C TYR A 87 18.80 -11.10 13.71
N VAL A 88 19.84 -10.30 13.47
CA VAL A 88 21.04 -10.70 12.72
C VAL A 88 22.27 -10.46 13.61
N PRO A 89 22.75 -11.49 14.34
CA PRO A 89 23.89 -11.39 15.25
C PRO A 89 25.23 -11.55 14.53
N VAL A 90 25.53 -10.61 13.62
CA VAL A 90 26.76 -10.63 12.83
C VAL A 90 27.59 -9.38 13.13
N GLU A 91 28.90 -9.50 13.01
CA GLU A 91 29.81 -8.36 13.12
C GLU A 91 29.54 -7.36 11.99
N GLY A 92 29.75 -6.07 12.25
CA GLY A 92 29.32 -4.98 11.35
C GLY A 92 27.81 -4.66 11.37
N VAL A 93 26.97 -5.51 11.97
CA VAL A 93 25.54 -5.20 12.12
C VAL A 93 25.26 -4.42 13.42
N HIS A 94 24.85 -3.17 13.28
CA HIS A 94 24.46 -2.34 14.41
C HIS A 94 23.19 -2.82 15.12
N LYS A 95 22.98 -2.33 16.34
CA LYS A 95 21.78 -2.62 17.17
C LYS A 95 20.47 -2.39 16.41
N ARG A 96 20.41 -1.37 15.58
CA ARG A 96 19.37 -1.11 14.58
C ARG A 96 20.11 -0.68 13.33
N HIS A 97 20.07 -1.51 12.30
CA HIS A 97 20.89 -1.31 11.11
C HIS A 97 20.06 -0.69 9.99
N LEU A 98 18.89 -1.26 9.70
CA LEU A 98 17.99 -0.77 8.67
C LEU A 98 16.53 -0.96 9.07
N TRP A 99 15.66 -0.13 8.51
CA TRP A 99 14.22 -0.27 8.55
C TRP A 99 13.74 -0.87 7.23
N PHE A 100 12.68 -1.65 7.26
CA PHE A 100 12.07 -2.22 6.07
C PHE A 100 10.55 -2.18 6.14
N CYS A 101 9.93 -2.07 4.97
CA CYS A 101 8.48 -2.10 4.78
C CYS A 101 8.16 -2.75 3.44
N PHE A 102 7.20 -3.68 3.44
CA PHE A 102 6.72 -4.31 2.24
C PHE A 102 5.59 -3.50 1.63
N GLU A 103 5.80 -3.12 0.38
CA GLU A 103 4.85 -2.44 -0.50
C GLU A 103 4.37 -3.47 -1.54
N GLU A 104 3.06 -3.61 -1.71
CA GLU A 104 2.47 -4.69 -2.52
C GLU A 104 2.86 -4.60 -4.01
N ASP A 105 3.07 -3.37 -4.50
CA ASP A 105 3.34 -3.09 -5.91
C ASP A 105 4.84 -3.10 -6.27
N ASP A 106 5.72 -2.77 -5.31
CA ASP A 106 7.16 -2.58 -5.56
C ASP A 106 8.07 -3.60 -4.84
N GLY A 107 7.57 -4.32 -3.83
CA GLY A 107 8.35 -5.30 -3.07
C GLY A 107 8.82 -4.79 -1.70
N LEU A 108 9.93 -5.30 -1.20
CA LEU A 108 10.42 -4.95 0.14
C LEU A 108 11.30 -3.71 0.06
N ARG A 109 10.75 -2.56 0.46
CA ARG A 109 11.52 -1.34 0.63
C ARG A 109 12.44 -1.44 1.85
N ILE A 110 13.71 -1.11 1.67
CA ILE A 110 14.71 -1.03 2.74
C ILE A 110 15.32 0.36 2.82
N GLU A 111 15.61 0.78 4.05
CA GLU A 111 16.23 2.06 4.36
C GLU A 111 17.28 1.86 5.47
N PRO A 112 18.58 1.99 5.19
CA PRO A 112 19.61 1.98 6.22
C PRO A 112 19.47 3.20 7.13
N TYR A 113 19.71 3.01 8.43
CA TYR A 113 19.75 4.13 9.36
C TYR A 113 20.98 5.02 9.10
N PHE A 114 20.95 6.24 9.62
CA PHE A 114 22.02 7.22 9.41
C PHE A 114 23.42 6.67 9.75
N GLY A 115 24.35 6.73 8.79
CA GLY A 115 25.72 6.26 8.92
C GLY A 115 25.90 4.74 8.82
N MET A 116 24.83 4.01 8.49
CA MET A 116 24.87 2.56 8.26
C MET A 116 24.92 2.28 6.76
N HIS A 117 25.46 1.12 6.40
CA HIS A 117 25.70 0.71 5.02
C HIS A 117 25.05 -0.65 4.77
N ALA A 118 24.24 -0.74 3.73
CA ALA A 118 23.67 -2.01 3.28
C ALA A 118 23.80 -2.09 1.76
N THR A 119 24.06 -3.29 1.24
CA THR A 119 24.22 -3.50 -0.20
C THR A 119 23.08 -4.37 -0.71
N VAL A 120 22.43 -3.96 -1.80
CA VAL A 120 21.35 -4.73 -2.44
C VAL A 120 21.78 -5.11 -3.84
N ASP A 121 21.84 -6.40 -4.13
CA ASP A 121 22.26 -6.95 -5.43
C ASP A 121 23.59 -6.34 -5.95
N GLY A 122 24.49 -5.98 -5.03
CA GLY A 122 25.79 -5.38 -5.32
C GLY A 122 25.81 -3.84 -5.33
N VAL A 123 24.67 -3.17 -5.20
CA VAL A 123 24.57 -1.70 -5.11
C VAL A 123 24.57 -1.26 -3.66
N GLU A 124 25.54 -0.43 -3.30
CA GLU A 124 25.67 0.10 -1.94
C GLU A 124 24.66 1.23 -1.69
N LEU A 125 23.91 1.11 -0.60
CA LEU A 125 23.02 2.15 -0.09
C LEU A 125 23.72 2.90 1.02
N VAL A 126 23.99 4.18 0.76
CA VAL A 126 24.68 5.06 1.69
C VAL A 126 23.73 6.12 2.23
N GLY A 127 23.48 6.08 3.54
CA GLY A 127 22.96 7.22 4.28
C GLY A 127 21.47 7.55 4.11
N ARG A 128 21.14 8.83 4.40
CA ARG A 128 19.81 9.37 4.78
C ARG A 128 18.69 9.21 3.73
N HIS A 129 19.05 8.86 2.50
CA HIS A 129 18.21 8.96 1.30
C HIS A 129 18.32 7.74 0.37
N GLY A 130 19.21 6.79 0.67
CA GLY A 130 19.31 5.56 -0.11
C GLY A 130 18.22 4.59 0.32
N HIS A 131 17.18 4.44 -0.49
CA HIS A 131 16.21 3.36 -0.31
C HIS A 131 16.31 2.38 -1.48
N ALA A 132 16.04 1.11 -1.25
CA ALA A 132 15.98 0.14 -2.34
C ALA A 132 14.79 -0.77 -2.16
N PHE A 133 14.29 -1.28 -3.28
CA PHE A 133 13.29 -2.34 -3.27
C PHE A 133 13.98 -3.67 -3.53
N LEU A 134 13.83 -4.62 -2.60
CA LEU A 134 14.20 -6.01 -2.85
C LEU A 134 13.00 -6.72 -3.46
N HIS A 135 13.29 -7.55 -4.47
CA HIS A 135 12.32 -8.45 -5.07
C HIS A 135 12.65 -9.91 -4.73
N HIS A 136 11.79 -10.82 -5.19
CA HIS A 136 12.01 -12.24 -4.96
C HIS A 136 13.38 -12.67 -5.50
N GLY A 137 14.22 -13.24 -4.64
CA GLY A 137 15.54 -13.71 -4.98
C GLY A 137 16.67 -12.69 -4.84
N SER A 138 16.37 -11.41 -4.59
CA SER A 138 17.36 -10.36 -4.34
C SER A 138 18.23 -10.68 -3.11
N ARG A 139 19.48 -10.22 -3.16
CA ARG A 139 20.49 -10.41 -2.13
C ARG A 139 20.75 -9.11 -1.40
N LEU A 140 20.74 -9.20 -0.08
CA LEU A 140 20.98 -8.11 0.84
C LEU A 140 22.22 -8.45 1.66
N SER A 141 23.27 -7.65 1.51
CA SER A 141 24.46 -7.73 2.34
C SER A 141 24.42 -6.65 3.42
N VAL A 142 24.57 -7.05 4.69
CA VAL A 142 24.55 -6.16 5.86
C VAL A 142 25.67 -6.57 6.80
N GLY A 143 26.67 -5.70 6.98
CA GLY A 143 27.90 -6.11 7.68
C GLY A 143 28.53 -7.31 7.00
N ASP A 144 28.89 -8.34 7.77
CA ASP A 144 29.44 -9.60 7.25
C ASP A 144 28.35 -10.65 6.92
N CYS A 145 27.08 -10.25 6.86
CA CYS A 145 25.95 -11.15 6.58
C CYS A 145 25.45 -10.97 5.15
N GLU A 146 25.18 -12.07 4.45
CA GLU A 146 24.49 -12.05 3.15
C GLU A 146 23.17 -12.83 3.26
N LEU A 147 22.08 -12.16 2.93
CA LEU A 147 20.71 -12.66 3.05
C LEU A 147 20.04 -12.65 1.69
N ARG A 148 19.31 -13.71 1.34
CA ARG A 148 18.52 -13.77 0.11
C ARG A 148 17.04 -13.71 0.45
N MET A 149 16.30 -12.81 -0.20
CA MET A 149 14.86 -12.72 0.01
C MET A 149 14.11 -13.81 -0.79
N ARG A 150 13.15 -14.46 -0.15
CA ARG A 150 12.20 -15.39 -0.75
C ARG A 150 10.78 -14.95 -0.36
N LEU A 151 10.06 -14.31 -1.27
CA LEU A 151 8.66 -13.93 -1.05
C LEU A 151 7.75 -15.15 -1.15
N PHE A 152 6.74 -15.23 -0.27
CA PHE A 152 5.66 -16.23 -0.32
C PHE A 152 4.46 -15.77 -1.13
N ALA A 153 4.21 -14.46 -1.15
CA ALA A 153 3.09 -13.85 -1.85
C ALA A 153 3.53 -13.33 -3.23
N GLY A 154 3.02 -13.97 -4.28
CA GLY A 154 2.61 -13.46 -5.61
C GLY A 154 3.27 -12.22 -6.25
N PHE A 155 4.55 -11.92 -6.02
CA PHE A 155 5.24 -10.90 -6.80
C PHE A 155 5.78 -11.53 -8.10
N GLU A 156 4.96 -11.53 -9.16
CA GLU A 156 5.33 -11.96 -10.53
C GLU A 156 6.01 -10.83 -11.33
N GLY A 157 6.64 -9.86 -10.67
CA GLY A 157 7.49 -8.88 -11.33
C GLY A 157 8.92 -9.41 -11.44
N GLU A 158 9.33 -9.84 -12.62
CA GLU A 158 10.75 -10.01 -12.98
C GLU A 158 11.43 -8.64 -13.04
N THR A 159 11.59 -7.99 -11.88
CA THR A 159 12.30 -6.73 -11.77
C THR A 159 13.49 -6.93 -10.84
N VAL A 160 14.69 -6.64 -11.34
CA VAL A 160 15.93 -6.62 -10.55
C VAL A 160 15.80 -5.50 -9.52
N ALA A 161 16.30 -5.70 -8.29
CA ALA A 161 16.26 -4.68 -7.25
C ALA A 161 16.81 -3.35 -7.77
N GLN A 162 15.96 -2.32 -7.76
CA GLN A 162 16.38 -0.96 -8.09
C GLN A 162 16.70 -0.24 -6.78
N ALA A 163 17.97 0.08 -6.60
CA ALA A 163 18.42 0.99 -5.58
C ALA A 163 18.06 2.43 -6.03
N TYR A 164 17.20 3.08 -5.28
CA TYR A 164 16.85 4.49 -5.45
C TYR A 164 17.64 5.31 -4.43
N VAL A 165 18.65 6.01 -4.90
CA VAL A 165 19.21 7.11 -4.13
C VAL A 165 18.30 8.30 -4.39
N ASP A 166 17.60 8.79 -3.37
CA ASP A 166 16.96 10.11 -3.44
C ASP A 166 18.08 11.14 -3.52
N ASP A 167 18.56 11.42 -4.73
CA ASP A 167 19.23 12.67 -5.02
C ASP A 167 18.15 13.76 -4.93
N GLU A 168 17.92 14.30 -3.73
CA GLU A 168 17.34 15.63 -3.64
C GLU A 168 18.25 16.55 -4.46
N PRO A 169 17.73 17.24 -5.50
CA PRO A 169 18.54 18.16 -6.27
C PRO A 169 18.90 19.35 -5.38
N ALA A 170 20.08 19.27 -4.76
CA ALA A 170 20.84 20.45 -4.45
C ALA A 170 21.08 21.18 -5.77
N ASP A 171 20.61 22.42 -5.83
CA ASP A 171 20.69 23.35 -6.95
C ASP A 171 19.63 23.20 -8.06
N VAL A 172 18.44 23.72 -7.76
CA VAL A 172 17.57 24.38 -8.75
C VAL A 172 18.25 25.66 -9.26
N LYS A 173 19.41 25.55 -9.90
CA LYS A 173 19.98 26.54 -10.83
C LYS A 173 20.94 25.81 -11.76
N MET A 174 20.67 25.89 -13.06
CA MET A 174 21.58 25.55 -14.16
C MET A 174 21.69 24.06 -14.52
N ALA A 175 20.62 23.50 -15.09
CA ALA A 175 20.73 22.42 -16.08
C ALA A 175 19.59 22.56 -17.10
N GLN A 176 19.63 23.66 -17.84
CA GLN A 176 19.13 23.64 -19.21
C GLN A 176 20.14 22.85 -20.05
N GLU A 177 19.64 22.15 -21.07
CA GLU A 177 20.37 21.42 -22.13
C GLU A 177 20.79 20.00 -21.69
N THR A 178 20.10 18.93 -22.08
CA THR A 178 19.64 18.62 -23.45
C THR A 178 18.43 17.69 -23.41
N CYS A 179 17.27 18.21 -23.82
CA CYS A 179 16.12 17.39 -24.18
C CYS A 179 15.69 17.88 -25.56
N ASP A 180 15.69 16.98 -26.54
CA ASP A 180 15.38 17.32 -27.93
C ASP A 180 13.99 18.00 -28.00
N PRO A 181 13.90 19.25 -28.49
CA PRO A 181 12.66 20.01 -28.51
C PRO A 181 11.59 19.41 -29.43
N SER A 182 11.93 18.44 -30.29
CA SER A 182 11.00 17.81 -31.21
C SER A 182 10.03 16.81 -30.54
N GLU A 183 10.47 16.08 -29.52
CA GLU A 183 9.63 15.04 -28.87
C GLU A 183 8.61 15.65 -27.90
N THR A 184 8.98 16.72 -27.20
CA THR A 184 8.08 17.40 -26.26
C THR A 184 6.95 18.17 -26.96
N ASP A 185 7.23 18.72 -28.14
CA ASP A 185 6.22 19.40 -28.96
C ASP A 185 5.25 18.41 -29.63
N ALA A 186 5.74 17.25 -30.07
CA ALA A 186 4.89 16.18 -30.61
C ALA A 186 3.90 15.65 -29.56
N LEU A 187 4.37 15.43 -28.33
CA LEU A 187 3.55 14.95 -27.22
C LEU A 187 2.51 15.99 -26.79
N ARG A 188 2.87 17.28 -26.79
CA ARG A 188 1.92 18.39 -26.56
C ARG A 188 0.88 18.50 -27.67
N GLN A 189 1.27 18.35 -28.94
CA GLN A 189 0.30 18.34 -30.04
C GLN A 189 -0.67 17.17 -29.94
N GLN A 190 -0.18 15.99 -29.57
CA GLN A 190 -1.03 14.80 -29.41
C GLN A 190 -2.03 14.96 -28.26
N LEU A 191 -1.61 15.49 -27.12
CA LEU A 191 -2.49 15.80 -25.99
C LEU A 191 -3.54 16.87 -26.35
N HIS A 192 -3.14 17.91 -27.08
CA HIS A 192 -4.07 18.96 -27.53
C HIS A 192 -5.11 18.42 -28.51
N MET A 193 -4.70 17.56 -29.45
CA MET A 193 -5.60 16.85 -30.37
C MET A 193 -6.61 15.96 -29.61
N GLN A 194 -6.14 15.24 -28.59
CA GLN A 194 -7.01 14.39 -27.77
C GLN A 194 -8.05 15.20 -26.99
N GLN A 195 -7.67 16.37 -26.46
CA GLN A 195 -8.59 17.27 -25.78
C GLN A 195 -9.66 17.84 -26.72
N LEU A 196 -9.28 18.25 -27.94
CA LEU A 196 -10.24 18.74 -28.95
C LEU A 196 -11.24 17.66 -29.35
N TYR A 197 -10.78 16.41 -29.51
CA TYR A 197 -11.66 15.29 -29.82
C TYR A 197 -12.69 15.03 -28.72
N MET A 198 -12.26 15.00 -27.45
CA MET A 198 -13.17 14.85 -26.31
C MET A 198 -14.20 15.98 -26.24
N GLN A 199 -13.78 17.22 -26.51
CA GLN A 199 -14.67 18.37 -26.49
C GLN A 199 -15.75 18.28 -27.58
N GLN A 200 -15.40 17.80 -28.77
CA GLN A 200 -16.35 17.61 -29.86
C GLN A 200 -17.37 16.49 -29.57
N MET A 201 -16.93 15.41 -28.93
CA MET A 201 -17.81 14.32 -28.50
C MET A 201 -18.81 14.78 -27.44
N ALA A 202 -18.36 15.55 -26.45
CA ALA A 202 -19.23 16.11 -25.42
C ALA A 202 -20.31 17.04 -26.02
N GLN A 203 -19.94 17.87 -27.00
CA GLN A 203 -20.92 18.73 -27.69
C GLN A 203 -21.97 17.92 -28.46
N ARG A 204 -21.56 16.83 -29.13
CA ARG A 204 -22.50 15.93 -29.83
C ARG A 204 -23.47 15.25 -28.88
N GLN A 205 -22.97 14.77 -27.72
CA GLN A 205 -23.83 14.16 -26.71
C GLN A 205 -24.84 15.16 -26.14
N ALA A 206 -24.41 16.37 -25.80
CA ALA A 206 -25.29 17.41 -25.28
C ALA A 206 -26.39 17.83 -26.28
N LEU A 207 -26.08 17.86 -27.59
CA LEU A 207 -27.07 18.10 -28.63
C LEU A 207 -28.08 16.95 -28.75
N MET A 208 -27.61 15.71 -28.65
CA MET A 208 -28.47 14.52 -28.69
C MET A 208 -29.41 14.48 -27.47
N GLU A 209 -28.90 14.78 -26.28
CA GLU A 209 -29.71 14.91 -25.05
C GLU A 209 -30.77 16.01 -25.18
N ARG A 210 -30.42 17.16 -25.76
CA ARG A 210 -31.40 18.23 -26.03
C ARG A 210 -32.48 17.80 -27.02
N GLN A 211 -32.14 17.03 -28.05
CA GLN A 211 -33.13 16.48 -28.99
C GLN A 211 -34.07 15.50 -28.29
N LEU A 212 -33.54 14.63 -27.44
CA LEU A 212 -34.34 13.68 -26.66
C LEU A 212 -35.28 14.41 -25.68
N GLN A 213 -34.82 15.48 -25.02
CA GLN A 213 -35.68 16.31 -24.17
C GLN A 213 -36.78 17.03 -24.94
N GLN A 214 -36.52 17.47 -26.18
CA GLN A 214 -37.56 18.09 -27.02
C GLN A 214 -38.59 17.07 -27.52
N GLN A 215 -38.19 15.81 -27.71
CA GLN A 215 -39.11 14.73 -28.11
C GLN A 215 -39.84 14.08 -26.93
N GLY A 216 -39.33 14.25 -25.70
CA GLY A 216 -39.85 13.66 -24.47
C GLY A 216 -40.93 14.47 -23.73
N ALA A 217 -41.71 15.32 -24.41
CA ALA A 217 -42.87 15.99 -23.82
C ALA A 217 -44.18 15.28 -24.21
N PRO A 218 -44.63 14.24 -23.48
CA PRO A 218 -46.01 13.79 -23.59
C PRO A 218 -46.92 14.81 -22.88
N GLN A 219 -47.85 15.37 -23.65
CA GLN A 219 -49.09 15.94 -23.11
C GLN A 219 -49.76 14.86 -22.27
N GLY A 220 -49.92 15.11 -20.98
CA GLY A 220 -50.64 14.19 -20.09
C GLY A 220 -52.12 14.14 -20.45
N PRO A 221 -52.76 12.97 -20.37
CA PRO A 221 -54.18 12.89 -20.12
C PRO A 221 -54.44 12.46 -18.66
N GLU A 222 -55.43 13.12 -18.08
CA GLU A 222 -56.16 12.68 -16.89
C GLU A 222 -56.89 11.34 -17.14
N ALA A 223 -57.23 10.71 -16.01
CA ALA A 223 -58.31 9.75 -15.79
C ALA A 223 -58.05 8.26 -16.12
N ASP A 224 -57.83 7.51 -15.04
CA ASP A 224 -58.64 6.37 -14.57
C ASP A 224 -59.20 5.39 -15.63
N ALA A 225 -58.67 4.17 -15.65
CA ALA A 225 -59.48 2.95 -15.83
C ALA A 225 -58.68 1.68 -15.46
N GLU A 226 -59.30 0.89 -14.59
CA GLU A 226 -58.94 -0.47 -14.19
C GLU A 226 -58.73 -1.42 -15.39
N MET A 227 -57.77 -2.35 -15.32
CA MET A 227 -57.93 -3.76 -15.75
C MET A 227 -56.67 -4.61 -15.51
N GLY A 228 -56.83 -5.68 -14.71
CA GLY A 228 -56.23 -7.00 -14.92
C GLY A 228 -54.78 -7.25 -14.44
N PRO A 229 -54.54 -8.27 -13.60
CA PRO A 229 -53.18 -8.76 -13.37
C PRO A 229 -52.77 -9.62 -14.57
N ASN A 230 -51.85 -9.15 -15.39
CA ASN A 230 -51.19 -9.99 -16.38
C ASN A 230 -49.78 -10.28 -15.89
N GLU A 231 -49.61 -11.51 -15.41
CA GLU A 231 -48.34 -12.10 -15.00
C GLU A 231 -47.43 -12.24 -16.22
N GLU A 232 -46.41 -11.38 -16.34
CA GLU A 232 -45.29 -11.64 -17.24
C GLU A 232 -44.29 -12.56 -16.54
N SER A 233 -44.25 -13.78 -17.07
CA SER A 233 -43.43 -14.91 -16.71
C SER A 233 -41.93 -14.63 -16.83
N TRP A 234 -41.20 -14.74 -15.72
CA TRP A 234 -39.76 -15.00 -15.76
C TRP A 234 -39.51 -16.43 -16.29
N PRO A 235 -38.52 -16.67 -17.18
CA PRO A 235 -38.21 -18.03 -17.61
C PRO A 235 -37.70 -18.86 -16.42
N TYR A 236 -38.45 -19.92 -16.10
CA TYR A 236 -38.09 -20.93 -15.11
C TYR A 236 -36.78 -21.62 -15.48
N VAL A 237 -35.77 -21.48 -14.63
CA VAL A 237 -34.53 -22.27 -14.70
C VAL A 237 -34.74 -23.50 -13.82
N PRO A 238 -34.77 -24.73 -14.36
CA PRO A 238 -34.93 -25.92 -13.53
C PRO A 238 -33.71 -26.09 -12.61
N TYR A 239 -33.95 -26.17 -11.31
CA TYR A 239 -32.95 -26.68 -10.37
C TYR A 239 -32.71 -28.16 -10.68
N PRO A 240 -31.45 -28.62 -10.78
CA PRO A 240 -31.17 -30.04 -10.91
C PRO A 240 -31.64 -30.76 -9.64
N HIS A 241 -32.51 -31.76 -9.83
CA HIS A 241 -32.90 -32.71 -8.81
C HIS A 241 -31.64 -33.34 -8.20
N HIS A 242 -31.47 -33.22 -6.89
CA HIS A 242 -30.61 -34.11 -6.13
C HIS A 242 -31.24 -35.50 -6.15
N ASP A 243 -30.92 -36.28 -7.17
CA ASP A 243 -31.02 -37.73 -7.06
C ASP A 243 -30.04 -38.18 -5.99
N GLN A 244 -30.56 -38.95 -5.04
CA GLN A 244 -29.81 -39.62 -4.00
C GLN A 244 -28.78 -40.54 -4.66
N VAL A 245 -27.52 -40.11 -4.69
CA VAL A 245 -26.42 -41.00 -5.04
C VAL A 245 -26.20 -41.90 -3.83
N ASN A 246 -26.63 -43.16 -3.98
CA ASN A 246 -26.28 -44.26 -3.10
C ASN A 246 -24.75 -44.28 -2.88
N PHE A 247 -24.35 -44.15 -1.62
CA PHE A 247 -22.97 -44.38 -1.17
C PHE A 247 -22.68 -45.87 -1.16
N GLU A 248 -22.59 -46.48 -2.34
CA GLU A 248 -22.02 -47.81 -2.49
C GLU A 248 -20.90 -47.81 -3.53
N ASN A 249 -19.68 -47.73 -2.98
CA ASN A 249 -18.54 -48.51 -3.43
C ASN A 249 -18.08 -48.32 -4.90
N SER A 250 -17.36 -47.23 -5.17
CA SER A 250 -16.37 -47.20 -6.26
C SER A 250 -15.09 -46.52 -5.78
N GLY A 251 -14.05 -47.34 -5.61
CA GLY A 251 -12.74 -46.92 -5.13
C GLY A 251 -12.11 -45.83 -5.99
N TYR A 252 -11.64 -44.80 -5.31
CA TYR A 252 -10.62 -43.89 -5.82
C TYR A 252 -9.47 -43.84 -4.83
N THR A 253 -8.36 -44.44 -5.26
CA THR A 253 -7.07 -44.42 -4.60
C THR A 253 -6.43 -43.06 -4.82
N TYR A 254 -5.95 -42.41 -3.75
CA TYR A 254 -5.13 -41.20 -3.86
C TYR A 254 -3.71 -41.56 -4.31
N PRO A 255 -3.07 -40.79 -5.20
CA PRO A 255 -1.63 -40.96 -5.44
C PRO A 255 -0.85 -40.34 -4.27
N GLU A 256 -0.05 -41.18 -3.60
CA GLU A 256 1.03 -40.72 -2.73
C GLU A 256 2.09 -40.03 -3.59
N TYR A 257 2.46 -38.80 -3.22
CA TYR A 257 3.61 -38.12 -3.79
C TYR A 257 4.86 -38.54 -3.01
N VAL A 258 5.82 -39.15 -3.73
CA VAL A 258 7.22 -39.35 -3.33
C VAL A 258 8.01 -38.10 -3.68
#